data_AF-A0A3Q9IRS8-F1
#
_entry.id   AF-A0A3Q9IRS8-F1
#
_cell.length_a   1.000
_cell.length_b   1.000
_cell.length_c   1.000
_cell.angle_alpha   90.00
_cell.angle_beta   90.00
_cell.angle_gamma   90.00
#
_symmetry.space_group_name_H-M   'P 1'
#
loop_
_entity.id
_entity.type
_entity.pdbx_description
1 polymer ?
#
loop_
_entity_poly.entity_id
_entity_poly.type
_entity_poly.pdbx_seq_one_letter_code
_entity_poly.pdbx_strand_id
1 'polypeptide(L)'
;MANKIVKVGKVQLGAKDIRVYLLDTGEYLLDEAIIQFYRKGCDASIVKVETLTGKEASGCLLSHVLRNVNKTILNQIVMRSFPFLLDHVLQENGEDDLPSEERELGSFDKLIIQALNYNPNKKEK
;
A
#
# COMPACT_ATOMS: atom_id res chain seq x y z
N MET A 1 -22.08 -3.88 -9.41
CA MET A 1 -21.10 -4.68 -8.64
C MET A 1 -20.88 -3.94 -7.34
N ALA A 2 -20.98 -4.61 -6.19
CA ALA A 2 -20.76 -3.96 -4.90
C ALA A 2 -19.25 -3.86 -4.68
N ASN A 3 -18.71 -2.63 -4.64
CA ASN A 3 -17.29 -2.42 -4.40
C ASN A 3 -16.96 -2.90 -2.99
N LYS A 4 -16.05 -3.87 -2.86
CA LYS A 4 -15.62 -4.41 -1.56
C LYS A 4 -14.37 -3.69 -1.09
N ILE A 5 -14.23 -3.52 0.22
CA ILE A 5 -13.03 -2.94 0.82
C ILE A 5 -11.96 -4.02 1.00
N VAL A 6 -10.79 -3.80 0.41
CA VAL A 6 -9.63 -4.70 0.44
C VAL A 6 -8.65 -4.29 1.53
N LYS A 7 -8.38 -2.99 1.68
CA LYS A 7 -7.42 -2.46 2.65
C LYS A 7 -7.95 -1.19 3.29
N VAL A 8 -7.57 -0.96 4.54
CA VAL A 8 -7.92 0.25 5.29
C VAL A 8 -6.65 0.95 5.74
N GLY A 9 -6.61 2.25 5.52
CA GLY A 9 -5.54 3.15 5.92
C GLY A 9 -6.07 4.41 6.59
N LYS A 10 -5.13 5.28 6.96
CA LYS A 10 -5.40 6.58 7.57
C LYS A 10 -4.49 7.61 6.90
N VAL A 11 -5.05 8.76 6.56
CA VAL A 11 -4.31 9.94 6.11
C VAL A 11 -4.67 11.09 7.04
N GLN A 12 -3.66 11.73 7.61
CA GLN A 12 -3.87 12.91 8.44
C GLN A 12 -3.91 14.16 7.57
N LEU A 13 -5.00 14.91 7.59
CA LEU A 13 -5.15 16.19 6.89
C LEU A 13 -5.38 17.31 7.92
N GLY A 14 -4.42 18.23 8.02
CA GLY A 14 -4.35 19.17 9.13
C GLY A 14 -4.33 18.45 10.49
N ALA A 15 -5.34 18.72 11.32
CA ALA A 15 -5.54 18.08 12.63
C ALA A 15 -6.55 16.92 12.61
N LYS A 16 -7.04 16.51 11.44
CA LYS A 16 -8.05 15.45 11.30
C LYS A 16 -7.42 14.20 10.71
N ASP A 17 -7.75 13.04 11.30
CA ASP A 17 -7.46 11.75 10.70
C ASP A 17 -8.62 11.33 9.81
N ILE A 18 -8.34 11.12 8.53
CA ILE A 18 -9.30 10.66 7.54
C ILE A 18 -9.01 9.19 7.23
N ARG A 19 -10.02 8.34 7.34
CA ARG A 19 -9.89 6.93 6.93
C ARG A 19 -9.89 6.84 5.40
N VAL A 20 -9.04 5.97 4.89
CA VAL A 20 -8.93 5.67 3.46
C VAL A 20 -9.18 4.20 3.27
N TYR A 21 -10.06 3.87 2.33
CA TYR A 21 -10.43 2.51 1.99
C TYR A 21 -9.96 2.25 0.56
N LEU A 22 -9.20 1.18 0.37
CA LEU A 22 -8.91 0.65 -0.95
C LEU A 22 -10.04 -0.31 -1.34
N LEU A 23 -10.63 -0.06 -2.50
CA LEU A 23 -11.67 -0.91 -3.07
C LEU A 23 -11.03 -2.02 -3.93
N ASP A 24 -11.77 -3.10 -4.14
CA ASP A 24 -11.41 -4.21 -5.03
C ASP A 24 -11.24 -3.80 -6.50
N THR A 25 -11.84 -2.67 -6.88
CA THR A 25 -11.62 -2.03 -8.17
C THR A 25 -10.25 -1.34 -8.30
N GLY A 26 -9.48 -1.24 -7.22
CA GLY A 26 -8.25 -0.44 -7.14
C GLY A 26 -8.48 1.05 -6.86
N GLU A 27 -9.73 1.48 -6.73
CA GLU A 27 -10.06 2.86 -6.38
C GLU A 27 -9.91 3.13 -4.87
N TYR A 28 -9.59 4.37 -4.53
CA TYR A 28 -9.55 4.82 -3.14
C TYR A 28 -10.82 5.59 -2.77
N LEU A 29 -11.40 5.24 -1.64
CA LEU A 29 -12.52 5.94 -1.01
C LEU A 29 -12.05 6.60 0.29
N LEU A 30 -12.30 7.89 0.45
CA LEU A 30 -11.99 8.63 1.67
C LEU A 30 -13.27 8.83 2.47
N ASP A 31 -13.20 8.63 3.79
CA ASP A 31 -14.32 8.85 4.71
C ASP A 31 -14.99 10.22 4.51
N GLU A 32 -16.30 10.31 4.78
CA GLU A 32 -17.13 11.51 4.59
C GLU A 32 -16.56 12.77 5.25
N ALA A 33 -15.76 12.63 6.32
CA ALA A 33 -15.07 13.74 6.94
C ALA A 33 -14.18 14.54 5.97
N ILE A 34 -13.81 13.99 4.81
CA ILE A 34 -13.08 14.71 3.76
C ILE A 34 -13.85 15.89 3.16
N ILE A 35 -15.19 15.87 3.20
CA ILE A 35 -16.07 16.87 2.60
C ILE A 35 -15.84 18.26 3.22
N GLN A 36 -15.45 18.34 4.49
CA GLN A 36 -15.15 19.62 5.15
C GLN A 36 -14.01 20.40 4.47
N PHE A 37 -13.16 19.71 3.68
CA PHE A 37 -12.03 20.29 2.98
C PHE A 37 -12.36 20.69 1.54
N TYR A 38 -13.60 20.50 1.11
CA TYR A 38 -14.05 20.87 -0.23
C TYR A 38 -14.15 22.40 -0.34
N ARG A 39 -13.98 22.90 -1.57
CA ARG A 39 -14.26 24.30 -1.89
C ARG A 39 -15.75 24.57 -1.65
N LYS A 40 -16.06 25.79 -1.21
CA LYS A 40 -17.45 26.21 -0.99
C LYS A 40 -18.26 26.05 -2.28
N GLY A 41 -19.45 25.44 -2.17
CA GLY A 41 -20.36 25.23 -3.29
C GLY A 41 -20.08 24.00 -4.16
N CYS A 42 -19.13 23.14 -3.78
CA CYS A 42 -18.93 21.85 -4.43
C CYS A 42 -19.88 20.79 -3.85
N ASP A 43 -20.60 20.08 -4.72
CA ASP A 43 -21.38 18.92 -4.33
C ASP A 43 -20.48 17.70 -4.04
N ALA A 44 -20.75 17.05 -2.92
CA ALA A 44 -20.08 15.81 -2.55
C ALA A 44 -20.87 14.61 -3.06
N SER A 45 -20.23 13.80 -3.93
CA SER A 45 -20.77 12.50 -4.31
C SER A 45 -20.33 11.46 -3.28
N ILE A 46 -21.26 11.08 -2.40
CA ILE A 46 -21.04 10.07 -1.37
C ILE A 46 -21.37 8.70 -1.97
N VAL A 47 -20.39 7.80 -1.91
CA VAL A 47 -20.51 6.40 -2.29
C VAL A 47 -20.55 5.57 -1.00
N LYS A 48 -21.50 4.65 -0.92
CA LYS A 48 -21.60 3.67 0.15
C LYS A 48 -21.05 2.34 -0.31
N VAL A 49 -20.25 1.71 0.53
CA VAL A 49 -19.63 0.40 0.30
C VAL A 49 -19.74 -0.45 1.54
N GLU A 50 -19.97 -1.73 1.34
CA GLU A 50 -20.07 -2.69 2.42
C GLU A 50 -18.68 -3.28 2.72
N THR A 51 -18.30 -3.28 3.99
CA THR A 51 -17.06 -3.93 4.44
C THR A 51 -17.22 -5.45 4.41
N LEU A 52 -16.11 -6.17 4.41
CA LEU A 52 -16.08 -7.63 4.59
C LEU A 52 -16.73 -8.10 5.90
N THR A 53 -16.91 -7.19 6.87
CA THR A 53 -17.55 -7.45 8.16
C THR A 53 -19.05 -7.11 8.18
N GLY A 54 -19.64 -6.77 7.02
CA GLY A 54 -21.05 -6.39 6.90
C GLY A 54 -21.38 -5.01 7.46
N LYS A 55 -20.38 -4.14 7.66
CA LYS A 55 -20.58 -2.75 8.08
C LYS A 55 -20.53 -1.84 6.87
N GLU A 56 -21.46 -0.90 6.75
CA GLU A 56 -21.37 0.11 5.71
C GLU A 56 -20.29 1.14 6.04
N ALA A 57 -19.43 1.43 5.05
CA ALA A 57 -18.57 2.59 5.03
C ALA A 57 -19.08 3.54 3.94
N SER A 58 -19.10 4.82 4.25
CA SER A 58 -19.55 5.86 3.33
C SER A 58 -18.42 6.86 3.14
N GLY A 59 -18.28 7.40 1.93
CA GLY A 59 -17.16 8.28 1.63
C GLY A 59 -17.19 8.84 0.23
N CYS A 60 -16.15 9.59 -0.11
CA CYS A 60 -15.95 10.18 -1.44
C CYS A 60 -14.80 9.47 -2.16
N LEU A 61 -14.99 9.16 -3.44
CA LEU A 61 -13.90 8.64 -4.28
C LEU A 61 -12.77 9.67 -4.36
N LEU A 62 -11.53 9.19 -4.30
CA LEU A 62 -10.34 10.03 -4.38
C LEU A 62 -10.37 10.92 -5.63
N SER A 63 -10.80 10.39 -6.78
CA SER A 63 -10.96 11.16 -8.02
C SER A 63 -11.88 12.38 -7.86
N HIS A 64 -12.98 12.25 -7.11
CA HIS A 64 -13.87 13.36 -6.78
C HIS A 64 -13.26 14.31 -5.74
N VAL A 65 -12.58 13.78 -4.73
CA VAL A 65 -11.89 14.59 -3.72
C VAL A 65 -10.87 15.51 -4.38
N LEU A 66 -10.00 14.96 -5.25
CA LEU A 66 -8.92 15.71 -5.90
C LEU A 66 -9.45 16.85 -6.77
N ARG A 67 -10.65 16.72 -7.36
CA ARG A 67 -11.31 17.78 -8.15
C ARG A 67 -11.86 18.92 -7.29
N ASN A 68 -12.29 18.62 -6.07
CA ASN A 68 -13.07 19.53 -5.24
C ASN A 68 -12.29 20.17 -4.08
N VAL A 69 -11.07 19.71 -3.78
CA VAL A 69 -10.22 20.32 -2.74
C VAL A 69 -9.35 21.46 -3.29
N ASN A 70 -8.87 22.33 -2.40
CA ASN A 70 -7.90 23.36 -2.78
C ASN A 70 -6.47 22.79 -2.93
N LYS A 71 -5.56 23.58 -3.50
CA LYS A 71 -4.15 23.17 -3.73
C LYS A 71 -3.43 22.75 -2.45
N THR A 72 -3.71 23.39 -1.32
CA THR A 72 -3.06 23.08 -0.03
C THR A 72 -3.44 21.68 0.45
N ILE A 73 -4.73 21.36 0.43
CA ILE A 73 -5.22 20.03 0.82
C ILE A 73 -4.78 18.99 -0.19
N LEU A 74 -4.81 19.30 -1.49
CA LEU A 74 -4.27 18.43 -2.54
C LEU A 74 -2.82 18.04 -2.26
N ASN A 75 -1.96 19.03 -1.96
CA ASN A 75 -0.56 18.79 -1.62
C ASN A 75 -0.42 17.93 -0.35
N GLN A 76 -1.24 18.16 0.68
CA GLN A 76 -1.21 17.34 1.89
C GLN A 76 -1.63 15.90 1.61
N ILE A 77 -2.67 15.69 0.79
CA ILE A 77 -3.09 14.36 0.36
C ILE A 77 -1.92 13.70 -0.34
N VAL A 78 -1.38 14.29 -1.41
CA VAL A 78 -0.28 13.69 -2.19
C VAL A 78 0.91 13.33 -1.28
N MET A 79 1.42 14.29 -0.49
CA MET A 79 2.60 14.06 0.34
C MET A 79 2.41 13.03 1.46
N ARG A 80 1.19 12.90 2.00
CA ARG A 80 0.91 12.02 3.15
C ARG A 80 0.28 10.69 2.76
N SER A 81 -0.30 10.60 1.57
CA SER A 81 -0.81 9.33 1.01
C SER A 81 0.22 8.61 0.16
N PHE A 82 1.23 9.30 -0.38
CA PHE A 82 2.32 8.64 -1.11
C PHE A 82 2.99 7.50 -0.34
N PRO A 83 3.32 7.63 0.96
CA PRO A 83 3.88 6.52 1.72
C PRO A 83 2.93 5.31 1.82
N PHE A 84 1.63 5.55 1.98
CA PHE A 84 0.62 4.48 2.02
C PHE A 84 0.43 3.79 0.66
N LEU A 85 0.47 4.57 -0.43
CA LEU A 85 0.45 4.03 -1.80
C LEU A 85 1.74 3.27 -2.11
N LEU A 86 2.89 3.80 -1.69
CA LEU A 86 4.20 3.19 -1.89
C LEU A 86 4.30 1.89 -1.11
N ASP A 87 3.85 1.82 0.14
CA ASP A 87 3.81 0.57 0.91
C ASP A 87 2.90 -0.47 0.24
N HIS A 88 1.81 -0.04 -0.41
CA HIS A 88 0.94 -0.97 -1.13
C HIS A 88 1.57 -1.46 -2.43
N VAL A 89 2.17 -0.57 -3.22
CA VAL A 89 2.88 -0.91 -4.46
C VAL A 89 4.14 -1.73 -4.16
N LEU A 90 4.87 -1.43 -3.10
CA LEU A 90 6.04 -2.20 -2.66
C LEU A 90 5.65 -3.51 -1.98
N GLN A 91 4.44 -3.66 -1.45
CA GLN A 91 3.92 -4.97 -1.01
C GLN A 91 3.44 -5.79 -2.22
N GLU A 92 2.75 -5.18 -3.18
CA GLU A 92 2.32 -5.86 -4.41
C GLU A 92 3.50 -6.23 -5.31
N ASN A 93 4.57 -5.44 -5.33
CA ASN A 93 5.84 -5.75 -6.01
C ASN A 93 6.90 -6.36 -5.05
N GLY A 94 6.55 -6.57 -3.78
CA GLY A 94 7.44 -7.09 -2.74
C GLY A 94 7.32 -8.58 -2.52
N GLU A 95 6.36 -9.23 -3.17
CA GLU A 95 6.35 -10.68 -3.38
C GLU A 95 7.02 -11.07 -4.71
N ASP A 96 7.95 -10.24 -5.20
CA ASP A 96 9.16 -10.75 -5.86
C ASP A 96 10.28 -10.97 -4.82
N ASP A 97 9.93 -11.22 -3.56
CA ASP A 97 10.56 -12.33 -2.84
C ASP A 97 10.30 -13.59 -3.69
N LEU A 98 11.12 -13.76 -4.73
CA LEU A 98 11.52 -15.09 -5.16
C LEU A 98 11.63 -15.90 -3.88
N PRO A 99 10.96 -17.06 -3.74
CA PRO A 99 11.35 -17.95 -2.68
C PRO A 99 12.86 -18.07 -2.84
N SER A 100 13.62 -17.67 -1.82
CA SER A 100 14.94 -18.22 -1.66
C SER A 100 14.68 -19.70 -1.41
N GLU A 101 14.37 -20.44 -2.49
CA GLU A 101 14.71 -21.83 -2.57
C GLU A 101 16.15 -21.83 -2.09
N GLU A 102 16.38 -22.39 -0.90
CA GLU A 102 17.67 -22.95 -0.59
C GLU A 102 17.96 -23.88 -1.77
N ARG A 103 18.66 -23.34 -2.78
CA ARG A 103 19.09 -24.12 -3.93
C ARG A 103 19.90 -25.24 -3.31
N GLU A 104 19.45 -26.47 -3.47
CA GLU A 104 20.28 -27.62 -3.18
C GLU A 104 21.57 -27.42 -3.99
N LEU A 105 22.66 -27.12 -3.30
CA LEU A 105 23.95 -26.85 -3.91
C LEU A 105 24.30 -28.03 -4.83
N GLY A 106 24.48 -27.74 -6.11
CA GLY A 106 24.88 -28.73 -7.09
C GLY A 106 26.23 -29.32 -6.71
N SER A 107 26.56 -30.47 -7.29
CA SER A 107 27.89 -31.10 -7.12
C SER A 107 29.03 -30.15 -7.48
N PHE A 108 28.81 -29.23 -8.41
CA PHE A 108 29.77 -28.19 -8.78
C PHE A 108 29.93 -27.11 -7.71
N ASP A 109 28.84 -26.64 -7.10
CA ASP A 109 28.90 -25.62 -6.04
C ASP A 109 29.60 -26.17 -4.79
N LYS A 110 29.36 -27.45 -4.47
CA LYS A 110 30.06 -28.17 -3.39
C LYS A 110 31.57 -28.26 -3.63
N LEU A 111 32.00 -28.48 -4.88
CA LEU A 111 33.42 -28.49 -5.25
C LEU A 111 34.07 -27.11 -5.11
N ILE A 112 33.35 -26.04 -5.48
CA ILE A 112 33.84 -24.66 -5.30
C ILE A 112 34.02 -24.36 -3.81
N ILE A 113 33.04 -24.71 -2.97
CA ILE A 113 33.15 -24.52 -1.52
C ILE A 113 34.31 -25.34 -0.93
N GLN A 114 34.52 -26.58 -1.39
CA GLN A 114 35.68 -27.38 -0.97
C GLN A 114 37.00 -26.74 -1.38
N ALA A 115 37.11 -26.19 -2.59
CA ALA A 115 38.31 -25.52 -3.06
C ALA A 115 38.57 -24.21 -2.29
N LEU A 116 37.53 -23.45 -1.96
CA LEU A 116 37.63 -22.22 -1.16
C LEU A 116 38.02 -22.51 0.30
N ASN A 117 37.55 -23.62 0.86
CA ASN A 117 37.89 -24.06 2.22
C ASN A 117 39.20 -24.87 2.29
N TYR A 118 39.82 -25.17 1.15
CA TYR A 118 41.07 -25.89 1.09
C TYR A 118 42.20 -24.99 1.57
N ASN A 119 42.69 -25.23 2.78
CA ASN A 119 43.89 -24.60 3.30
C ASN A 119 45.06 -25.61 3.21
N PRO A 120 46.01 -25.44 2.28
CA PRO A 120 47.12 -26.38 2.08
C PRO A 120 48.07 -26.49 3.29
N ASN A 121 47.95 -25.59 4.27
CA ASN A 121 48.77 -25.60 5.48
C ASN A 121 48.11 -26.31 6.69
N LYS A 122 46.89 -26.85 6.54
CA LYS A 122 46.33 -27.80 7.53
C LYS A 122 47.04 -29.14 7.37
N LYS A 123 48.24 -29.27 7.93
CA LYS A 123 48.84 -30.58 8.20
C LYS A 123 47.98 -31.27 9.26
N GLU A 124 47.41 -32.41 8.89
CA GLU A 124 46.77 -33.34 9.82
C GLU A 124 47.74 -33.69 10.96
N LYS A 125 47.25 -33.63 12.20
CA LYS A 125 47.90 -34.17 13.39
C LYS A 125 47.05 -35.30 13.91
#